data_AF-A0A815EBY4-F1
#
_entry.id   AF-A0A815EBY4-F1
#
_cell.length_a   1.000
_cell.length_b   1.000
_cell.length_c   1.000
_cell.angle_alpha   90.00
_cell.angle_beta   90.00
_cell.angle_gamma   90.00
#
_symmetry.space_group_name_H-M   'P 1'
#
loop_
_entity.id
_entity.type
_entity.pdbx_description
1 polymer ?
#
loop_
_entity_poly.entity_id
_entity_poly.type
_entity_poly.pdbx_seq_one_letter_code
_entity_poly.pdbx_strand_id
1 'polypeptide(L)'
;RAFCSSDKPYDNYDEITSCILPETIVLNKNTNTNNDNNNNNDNNNNKQEQSLLMSPIYRKISERSDGSESGVGSESTRKLRARDLGIPFDGTPGKYNAITDVDNVQVGFRTIIEGDSIRTGVTAIFPRGSNIPATEQRCFANWFSLNGNGEMTGIHLLTESGFLTTPIIITNTNSVGIGYTSALKWIYQQNKTSLANVGDLGLPIVAETWDGYLNNFREFPIKEEHVFEALNNAKQSSSYVEEGNVGGGTGMINFGYKAGTGTSSRIVVGLNYTVGVLLQANFGRKHQLIIAGVPVGQELLDIETNASSVPDKDAGSIIVILATDAPLLPHQLKRMATRVSLGIGKLGGIGADSSGDIFLAFSTANITNKSSTTKVAEFLSNDLINPLFDAAIQCVEEAIINSLIAAETMVGFGGIRVASISHENVIKILKKYNRLNDSTH
;
A
#
# COMPACT_ATOMS: atom_id res chain seq x y z
N ARG A 1 42.83 -1.96 41.51
CA ARG A 1 43.09 -3.41 41.63
C ARG A 1 43.27 -3.94 40.23
N ALA A 2 44.52 -4.25 39.87
CA ALA A 2 44.93 -4.87 38.60
C ALA A 2 45.27 -6.35 38.86
N PHE A 3 45.26 -7.17 37.78
CA PHE A 3 46.10 -8.36 37.44
C PHE A 3 45.33 -9.17 36.37
N CYS A 4 45.70 -9.10 35.07
CA CYS A 4 46.65 -9.97 34.29
C CYS A 4 46.25 -11.46 34.30
N SER A 5 45.80 -12.10 33.20
CA SER A 5 46.44 -12.52 31.92
C SER A 5 47.35 -13.77 32.00
N SER A 6 47.00 -14.81 31.22
CA SER A 6 47.89 -15.75 30.47
C SER A 6 47.00 -16.83 29.80
N ASP A 7 46.91 -16.94 28.46
CA ASP A 7 47.73 -17.79 27.55
C ASP A 7 47.75 -19.28 27.99
N LYS A 8 47.47 -20.34 27.20
CA LYS A 8 47.47 -20.61 25.74
C LYS A 8 46.87 -22.05 25.45
N PRO A 9 46.90 -22.64 24.23
CA PRO A 9 45.78 -23.37 23.58
C PRO A 9 45.97 -24.89 23.38
N TYR A 10 45.01 -25.59 22.76
CA TYR A 10 45.23 -26.78 21.91
C TYR A 10 44.11 -26.97 20.86
N ASP A 11 44.52 -27.13 19.60
CA ASP A 11 43.74 -27.58 18.43
C ASP A 11 43.34 -29.07 18.55
N ASN A 12 42.19 -29.47 17.98
CA ASN A 12 42.11 -30.39 16.83
C ASN A 12 40.74 -31.08 16.61
N TYR A 13 40.33 -31.04 15.32
CA TYR A 13 39.67 -32.04 14.46
C TYR A 13 38.30 -32.68 14.82
N ASP A 14 37.34 -32.36 13.95
CA ASP A 14 36.54 -33.24 13.07
C ASP A 14 35.58 -34.33 13.59
N GLU A 15 34.54 -34.48 12.76
CA GLU A 15 33.56 -35.58 12.65
C GLU A 15 32.40 -35.65 13.66
N ILE A 16 31.22 -35.19 13.24
CA ILE A 16 29.97 -35.90 13.54
C ILE A 16 29.21 -36.16 12.23
N THR A 17 29.36 -37.40 11.81
CA THR A 17 28.58 -38.15 10.84
C THR A 17 27.17 -38.42 11.36
N SER A 18 26.20 -38.27 10.46
CA SER A 18 24.98 -39.08 10.27
C SER A 18 24.28 -39.74 11.47
N CYS A 19 23.02 -39.36 11.68
CA CYS A 19 21.96 -40.28 12.09
C CYS A 19 20.67 -39.90 11.36
N ILE A 20 20.09 -40.83 10.60
CA ILE A 20 18.64 -41.18 10.52
C ILE A 20 18.42 -41.97 9.22
N LEU A 21 18.10 -43.27 9.38
CA LEU A 21 17.23 -44.13 8.56
C LEU A 21 16.87 -45.35 9.45
N PRO A 22 15.74 -46.09 9.26
CA PRO A 22 15.14 -46.41 7.96
C PRO A 22 13.59 -46.47 7.82
N GLU A 23 13.18 -46.33 6.55
CA GLU A 23 12.20 -47.08 5.71
C GLU A 23 10.80 -47.51 6.24
N THR A 24 9.68 -47.07 5.63
CA THR A 24 8.99 -47.48 4.35
C THR A 24 8.05 -48.70 4.51
N ILE A 25 6.73 -48.52 4.28
CA ILE A 25 5.85 -49.48 3.59
C ILE A 25 4.82 -48.72 2.75
N VAL A 26 4.58 -49.22 1.54
CA VAL A 26 3.77 -48.64 0.46
C VAL A 26 2.89 -49.76 -0.18
N LEU A 27 1.71 -49.35 -0.68
CA LEU A 27 0.86 -49.93 -1.76
C LEU A 27 -0.34 -50.89 -1.48
N ASN A 28 -1.54 -50.32 -1.72
CA ASN A 28 -2.53 -50.60 -2.80
C ASN A 28 -3.82 -51.47 -2.61
N LYS A 29 -4.91 -50.84 -3.08
CA LYS A 29 -5.97 -51.26 -4.04
C LYS A 29 -7.35 -51.80 -3.59
N ASN A 30 -8.36 -51.21 -4.27
CA ASN A 30 -9.68 -51.71 -4.74
C ASN A 30 -10.81 -51.85 -3.70
N THR A 31 -12.12 -51.61 -3.95
CA THR A 31 -12.96 -51.37 -5.15
C THR A 31 -14.41 -50.98 -4.74
N ASN A 32 -15.09 -50.21 -5.61
CA ASN A 32 -16.52 -50.21 -6.00
C ASN A 32 -17.71 -50.29 -5.00
N THR A 33 -18.67 -49.36 -5.16
CA THR A 33 -20.11 -49.51 -5.58
C THR A 33 -20.94 -48.38 -4.94
N ASN A 34 -21.49 -47.41 -5.68
CA ASN A 34 -22.72 -47.37 -6.50
C ASN A 34 -24.07 -47.48 -5.75
N ASN A 35 -24.99 -46.59 -6.18
CA ASN A 35 -26.45 -46.57 -6.07
C ASN A 35 -27.05 -46.02 -4.77
N ASP A 36 -28.18 -45.31 -4.76
CA ASP A 36 -28.98 -44.60 -5.76
C ASP A 36 -30.17 -43.96 -5.01
N ASN A 37 -30.80 -42.97 -5.65
CA ASN A 37 -32.23 -42.65 -5.63
C ASN A 37 -32.87 -41.75 -4.55
N ASN A 38 -33.28 -40.58 -5.06
CA ASN A 38 -34.66 -40.05 -5.13
C ASN A 38 -35.43 -39.73 -3.85
N ASN A 39 -35.85 -38.47 -3.70
CA ASN A 39 -37.19 -38.07 -4.17
C ASN A 39 -37.47 -36.56 -4.06
N ASN A 40 -38.31 -36.13 -5.00
CA ASN A 40 -38.95 -34.84 -5.22
C ASN A 40 -39.68 -34.25 -4.01
N ASN A 41 -39.81 -32.92 -3.94
CA ASN A 41 -41.09 -32.26 -4.24
C ASN A 41 -41.03 -30.72 -4.16
N ASP A 42 -41.83 -30.15 -5.05
CA ASP A 42 -42.15 -28.74 -5.25
C ASP A 42 -42.62 -27.99 -4.00
N ASN A 43 -42.37 -26.67 -3.96
CA ASN A 43 -43.47 -25.72 -3.85
C ASN A 43 -43.08 -24.28 -4.22
N ASN A 44 -43.90 -23.73 -5.11
CA ASN A 44 -43.94 -22.37 -5.60
C ASN A 44 -44.57 -21.40 -4.59
N ASN A 45 -44.29 -20.11 -4.82
CA ASN A 45 -45.05 -18.90 -4.45
C ASN A 45 -44.98 -18.38 -3.00
N ASN A 46 -44.25 -17.26 -2.83
CA ASN A 46 -44.90 -15.95 -2.68
C ASN A 46 -43.90 -14.79 -2.88
N LYS A 47 -44.18 -13.96 -3.88
CA LYS A 47 -43.60 -12.63 -4.12
C LYS A 47 -44.40 -11.59 -3.31
N GLN A 48 -43.80 -10.40 -3.20
CA GLN A 48 -44.39 -9.08 -2.94
C GLN A 48 -44.60 -8.70 -1.46
N GLU A 49 -43.67 -7.92 -0.92
CA GLU A 49 -43.84 -6.48 -0.66
C GLU A 49 -42.70 -5.98 0.25
N GLN A 50 -41.78 -5.18 -0.30
CA GLN A 50 -41.10 -4.05 0.35
C GLN A 50 -40.00 -3.55 -0.59
N SER A 51 -40.41 -2.72 -1.54
CA SER A 51 -39.56 -1.92 -2.40
C SER A 51 -40.17 -0.55 -2.40
N LEU A 52 -39.50 0.44 -1.81
CA LEU A 52 -39.63 1.88 -2.10
C LEU A 52 -38.73 2.67 -1.14
N LEU A 53 -37.49 2.94 -1.57
CA LEU A 53 -36.67 4.15 -1.34
C LEU A 53 -35.19 3.83 -1.64
N MET A 54 -34.84 3.77 -2.92
CA MET A 54 -33.43 3.76 -3.37
C MET A 54 -33.27 4.67 -4.59
N SER A 55 -32.18 5.45 -4.61
CA SER A 55 -31.91 6.49 -5.61
C SER A 55 -31.55 5.91 -6.99
N PRO A 56 -31.58 6.72 -8.07
CA PRO A 56 -31.54 6.25 -9.46
C PRO A 56 -30.26 5.50 -9.88
N ILE A 57 -29.19 5.55 -9.08
CA ILE A 57 -27.89 4.95 -9.41
C ILE A 57 -27.93 3.41 -9.30
N TYR A 58 -28.74 2.87 -8.39
CA TYR A 58 -28.76 1.42 -8.11
C TYR A 58 -29.48 0.58 -9.17
N ARG A 59 -30.32 1.18 -10.02
CA ARG A 59 -31.12 0.43 -11.01
C ARG A 59 -30.30 -0.09 -12.20
N LYS A 60 -29.05 0.35 -12.36
CA LYS A 60 -28.21 0.00 -13.52
C LYS A 60 -27.25 -1.16 -13.28
N ILE A 61 -27.21 -1.72 -12.08
CA ILE A 61 -26.23 -2.76 -11.69
C ILE A 61 -26.87 -4.15 -11.53
N SER A 62 -28.20 -4.27 -11.39
CA SER A 62 -28.85 -5.55 -11.05
C SER A 62 -29.52 -6.32 -12.20
N GLU A 63 -29.35 -5.93 -13.46
CA GLU A 63 -29.93 -6.67 -14.60
C GLU A 63 -28.90 -6.84 -15.71
N ARG A 64 -28.10 -7.91 -15.64
CA ARG A 64 -27.41 -8.55 -16.78
C ARG A 64 -26.79 -9.88 -16.33
N SER A 65 -27.62 -10.92 -16.30
CA SER A 65 -27.18 -12.31 -16.34
C SER A 65 -28.16 -13.07 -17.23
N ASP A 66 -27.84 -13.13 -18.52
CA ASP A 66 -28.12 -14.25 -19.45
C ASP A 66 -27.87 -13.79 -20.89
N GLY A 67 -27.11 -14.58 -21.65
CA GLY A 67 -27.00 -14.46 -23.11
C GLY A 67 -25.59 -14.23 -23.66
N SER A 68 -25.19 -15.10 -24.57
CA SER A 68 -23.90 -15.29 -25.22
C SER A 68 -23.51 -14.25 -26.29
N GLU A 69 -22.19 -14.21 -26.54
CA GLU A 69 -21.45 -13.78 -27.75
C GLU A 69 -20.98 -12.33 -27.96
N SER A 70 -19.70 -12.27 -28.34
CA SER A 70 -18.95 -11.25 -29.09
C SER A 70 -18.39 -10.03 -28.36
N GLY A 71 -17.10 -9.80 -28.59
CA GLY A 71 -16.25 -8.88 -27.86
C GLY A 71 -16.59 -7.41 -28.05
N VAL A 72 -16.66 -6.72 -26.92
CA VAL A 72 -16.43 -5.28 -26.78
C VAL A 72 -15.58 -5.14 -25.52
N GLY A 73 -14.43 -4.48 -25.63
CA GLY A 73 -13.52 -4.27 -24.51
C GLY A 73 -14.26 -3.64 -23.33
N SER A 74 -14.16 -4.28 -22.17
CA SER A 74 -14.69 -3.73 -20.93
C SER A 74 -13.85 -2.49 -20.57
N GLU A 75 -14.43 -1.31 -20.72
CA GLU A 75 -13.96 -0.14 -19.98
C GLU A 75 -14.05 -0.51 -18.49
N SER A 76 -12.91 -0.75 -17.85
CA SER A 76 -12.87 -1.01 -16.42
C SER A 76 -13.46 0.20 -15.70
N THR A 77 -14.67 0.08 -15.17
CA THR A 77 -15.29 1.13 -14.35
C THR A 77 -14.39 1.39 -13.15
N ARG A 78 -13.89 2.63 -13.05
CA ARG A 78 -13.10 3.11 -11.91
C ARG A 78 -13.82 2.79 -10.59
N LYS A 79 -13.12 2.21 -9.61
CA LYS A 79 -13.68 1.95 -8.27
C LYS A 79 -14.09 3.26 -7.59
N LEU A 80 -15.14 3.21 -6.78
CA LEU A 80 -15.58 4.32 -5.94
C LEU A 80 -14.47 4.73 -4.97
N ARG A 81 -14.39 6.03 -4.69
CA ARG A 81 -13.48 6.64 -3.72
C ARG A 81 -14.26 7.40 -2.67
N ALA A 82 -13.58 7.85 -1.61
CA ALA A 82 -14.21 8.47 -0.45
C ALA A 82 -15.05 9.71 -0.82
N ARG A 83 -14.53 10.56 -1.71
CA ARG A 83 -15.26 11.74 -2.20
C ARG A 83 -16.51 11.39 -3.01
N ASP A 84 -16.50 10.28 -3.74
CA ASP A 84 -17.67 9.81 -4.52
C ASP A 84 -18.83 9.41 -3.60
N LEU A 85 -18.54 9.08 -2.33
CA LEU A 85 -19.53 8.81 -1.29
C LEU A 85 -20.00 10.09 -0.56
N GLY A 86 -19.50 11.27 -0.93
CA GLY A 86 -19.82 12.54 -0.26
C GLY A 86 -19.04 12.80 1.04
N ILE A 87 -18.00 12.02 1.34
CA ILE A 87 -17.15 12.23 2.52
C ILE A 87 -16.38 13.56 2.35
N PRO A 88 -16.50 14.51 3.30
CA PRO A 88 -15.84 15.81 3.19
C PRO A 88 -14.34 15.69 3.51
N PHE A 89 -13.52 16.33 2.70
CA PHE A 89 -12.09 16.52 2.95
C PHE A 89 -11.69 17.95 2.60
N ASP A 90 -10.80 18.51 3.39
CA ASP A 90 -10.21 19.82 3.12
C ASP A 90 -9.27 19.77 1.91
N GLY A 91 -9.07 20.93 1.28
CA GLY A 91 -8.17 21.13 0.15
C GLY A 91 -8.72 20.68 -1.21
N THR A 92 -8.07 21.16 -2.26
CA THR A 92 -8.45 20.86 -3.65
C THR A 92 -7.56 19.74 -4.19
N PRO A 93 -8.11 18.58 -4.59
CA PRO A 93 -7.30 17.52 -5.16
C PRO A 93 -6.77 17.88 -6.55
N GLY A 94 -5.68 17.22 -6.95
CA GLY A 94 -5.27 17.19 -8.36
C GLY A 94 -6.28 16.42 -9.23
N LYS A 95 -6.06 16.40 -10.54
CA LYS A 95 -7.01 15.84 -11.52
C LYS A 95 -7.36 14.39 -11.23
N TYR A 96 -6.38 13.57 -10.87
CA TYR A 96 -6.58 12.15 -10.59
C TYR A 96 -6.78 11.89 -9.10
N ASN A 97 -6.51 12.88 -8.26
CA ASN A 97 -6.45 12.78 -6.81
C ASN A 97 -5.55 11.61 -6.41
N ALA A 98 -4.33 11.60 -6.93
CA ALA A 98 -3.37 10.51 -6.78
C ALA A 98 -1.93 11.03 -6.77
N ILE A 99 -0.98 10.24 -6.28
CA ILE A 99 0.45 10.62 -6.24
C ILE A 99 0.99 10.99 -7.63
N THR A 100 0.41 10.40 -8.69
CA THR A 100 0.71 10.64 -10.10
C THR A 100 0.27 12.02 -10.60
N ASP A 101 -0.47 12.81 -9.81
CA ASP A 101 -0.69 14.23 -10.09
C ASP A 101 0.61 15.06 -9.94
N VAL A 102 1.62 14.54 -9.21
CA VAL A 102 2.96 15.11 -9.21
C VAL A 102 3.68 14.71 -10.49
N ASP A 103 4.13 15.71 -11.25
CA ASP A 103 4.72 15.50 -12.56
C ASP A 103 5.85 14.46 -12.56
N ASN A 104 5.81 13.59 -13.57
CA ASN A 104 6.71 12.46 -13.81
C ASN A 104 6.67 11.32 -12.78
N VAL A 105 5.86 11.39 -11.72
CA VAL A 105 5.69 10.24 -10.83
C VAL A 105 4.88 9.15 -11.54
N GLN A 106 5.39 7.91 -11.50
CA GLN A 106 4.72 6.74 -12.08
C GLN A 106 4.53 5.65 -11.02
N VAL A 107 3.45 4.88 -11.14
CA VAL A 107 3.10 3.80 -10.22
C VAL A 107 2.78 2.54 -11.00
N GLY A 108 3.36 1.42 -10.58
CA GLY A 108 3.12 0.10 -11.15
C GLY A 108 2.81 -0.93 -10.08
N PHE A 109 2.10 -1.98 -10.47
CA PHE A 109 1.64 -3.01 -9.55
C PHE A 109 1.86 -4.40 -10.13
N ARG A 110 2.09 -5.35 -9.23
CA ARG A 110 1.84 -6.76 -9.42
C ARG A 110 1.03 -7.28 -8.24
N THR A 111 -0.23 -7.64 -8.49
CA THR A 111 -1.14 -8.25 -7.53
C THR A 111 -1.10 -9.77 -7.68
N ILE A 112 -0.95 -10.50 -6.58
CA ILE A 112 -0.84 -11.98 -6.56
C ILE A 112 -1.95 -12.53 -5.66
N ILE A 113 -2.93 -13.18 -6.28
CA ILE A 113 -4.03 -13.88 -5.63
C ILE A 113 -4.06 -15.29 -6.21
N GLU A 114 -3.57 -16.26 -5.44
CA GLU A 114 -3.44 -17.66 -5.89
C GLU A 114 -4.02 -18.61 -4.86
N GLY A 115 -4.83 -19.55 -5.33
CA GLY A 115 -5.57 -20.50 -4.48
C GLY A 115 -6.30 -19.82 -3.34
N ASP A 116 -6.32 -20.49 -2.19
CA ASP A 116 -7.00 -20.00 -0.98
C ASP A 116 -6.04 -19.36 0.03
N SER A 117 -4.73 -19.29 -0.27
CA SER A 117 -3.69 -18.95 0.71
C SER A 117 -2.82 -17.76 0.36
N ILE A 118 -2.64 -17.41 -0.92
CA ILE A 118 -1.71 -16.35 -1.33
C ILE A 118 -2.46 -15.07 -1.65
N ARG A 119 -2.18 -13.99 -0.90
CA ARG A 119 -2.83 -12.67 -1.04
C ARG A 119 -1.79 -11.58 -0.83
N THR A 120 -0.91 -11.35 -1.80
CA THR A 120 0.21 -10.42 -1.66
C THR A 120 0.57 -9.75 -2.97
N GLY A 121 1.65 -8.99 -3.01
CA GLY A 121 2.14 -8.40 -4.25
C GLY A 121 3.23 -7.38 -4.05
N VAL A 122 3.45 -6.62 -5.12
CA VAL A 122 4.50 -5.60 -5.20
C VAL A 122 3.91 -4.33 -5.78
N THR A 123 4.19 -3.21 -5.13
CA THR A 123 3.96 -1.86 -5.66
C THR A 123 5.31 -1.24 -6.00
N ALA A 124 5.42 -0.63 -7.17
CA ALA A 124 6.60 0.09 -7.62
C ALA A 124 6.26 1.56 -7.87
N ILE A 125 7.13 2.48 -7.43
CA ILE A 125 6.96 3.92 -7.61
C ILE A 125 8.24 4.49 -8.21
N PHE A 126 8.12 5.16 -9.35
CA PHE A 126 9.23 5.89 -9.97
C PHE A 126 9.10 7.38 -9.67
N PRO A 127 10.06 7.98 -8.94
CA PRO A 127 9.99 9.40 -8.58
C PRO A 127 9.97 10.36 -9.78
N ARG A 128 10.62 9.99 -10.89
CA ARG A 128 10.73 10.79 -12.13
C ARG A 128 10.47 9.96 -13.40
N GLY A 129 9.72 8.88 -13.24
CA GLY A 129 9.34 7.98 -14.33
C GLY A 129 10.45 7.00 -14.70
N SER A 130 10.11 6.02 -15.55
CA SER A 130 11.00 4.93 -15.96
C SER A 130 11.79 5.21 -17.23
N ASN A 131 11.50 6.32 -17.93
CA ASN A 131 12.05 6.61 -19.27
C ASN A 131 13.54 6.97 -19.31
N ILE A 132 14.10 7.50 -18.21
CA ILE A 132 15.54 7.73 -18.13
C ILE A 132 16.08 7.08 -16.84
N PRO A 133 17.31 6.52 -16.88
CA PRO A 133 17.95 5.85 -15.76
C PRO A 133 17.79 6.57 -14.42
N ALA A 134 17.37 5.86 -13.37
CA ALA A 134 17.20 6.44 -12.04
C ALA A 134 18.52 7.05 -11.48
N THR A 135 19.69 6.57 -11.93
CA THR A 135 21.02 7.12 -11.62
C THR A 135 21.25 8.53 -12.18
N GLU A 136 20.52 8.90 -13.23
CA GLU A 136 20.59 10.20 -13.90
C GLU A 136 19.48 11.15 -13.44
N GLN A 137 18.46 10.62 -12.78
CA GLN A 137 17.27 11.35 -12.33
C GLN A 137 17.15 11.43 -10.81
N ARG A 138 18.24 11.78 -10.11
CA ARG A 138 18.19 11.83 -8.65
C ARG A 138 17.19 12.90 -8.17
N CYS A 139 16.49 12.59 -7.09
CA CYS A 139 15.57 13.50 -6.41
C CYS A 139 16.08 13.80 -5.01
N PHE A 140 15.83 15.00 -4.50
CA PHE A 140 15.99 15.20 -3.07
C PHE A 140 14.90 14.39 -2.34
N ALA A 141 15.29 13.72 -1.25
CA ALA A 141 14.40 12.91 -0.44
C ALA A 141 14.84 12.88 1.02
N ASN A 142 13.91 12.57 1.90
CA ASN A 142 14.18 12.21 3.29
C ASN A 142 13.04 11.38 3.87
N TRP A 143 13.20 10.87 5.09
CA TRP A 143 12.25 9.96 5.73
C TRP A 143 12.01 10.30 7.20
N PHE A 144 10.96 9.71 7.77
CA PHE A 144 10.62 9.80 9.19
C PHE A 144 9.97 8.48 9.64
N SER A 145 10.26 8.05 10.87
CA SER A 145 9.56 6.94 11.51
C SER A 145 8.80 7.46 12.73
N LEU A 146 7.49 7.23 12.72
CA LEU A 146 6.65 7.45 13.89
C LEU A 146 6.82 6.29 14.88
N ASN A 147 6.88 5.06 14.37
CA ASN A 147 7.25 3.87 15.12
C ASN A 147 8.05 2.91 14.22
N GLY A 148 9.15 2.37 14.75
CA GLY A 148 10.19 1.67 13.97
C GLY A 148 10.00 0.16 13.83
N ASN A 149 8.82 -0.38 14.14
CA ASN A 149 8.55 -1.81 14.11
C ASN A 149 8.24 -2.31 12.68
N GLY A 150 9.19 -2.10 11.77
CA GLY A 150 9.08 -2.45 10.35
C GLY A 150 10.37 -2.13 9.60
N GLU A 151 10.39 -2.37 8.29
CA GLU A 151 11.58 -2.19 7.45
C GLU A 151 11.37 -1.21 6.29
N MET A 152 12.40 -0.40 6.02
CA MET A 152 12.57 0.41 4.82
C MET A 152 14.06 0.50 4.49
N THR A 153 14.50 -0.25 3.48
CA THR A 153 15.92 -0.31 3.13
C THR A 153 16.44 1.01 2.57
N GLY A 154 17.77 1.19 2.59
CA GLY A 154 18.44 2.32 1.93
C GLY A 154 18.28 3.68 2.62
N ILE A 155 17.48 3.78 3.68
CA ILE A 155 17.22 5.03 4.42
C ILE A 155 18.48 5.67 5.02
N HIS A 156 19.49 4.88 5.39
CA HIS A 156 20.75 5.41 5.91
C HIS A 156 21.50 6.23 4.86
N LEU A 157 21.68 5.68 3.65
CA LEU A 157 22.31 6.41 2.55
C LEU A 157 21.45 7.60 2.10
N LEU A 158 20.13 7.42 2.08
CA LEU A 158 19.19 8.49 1.76
C LEU A 158 19.26 9.65 2.78
N THR A 159 19.49 9.36 4.07
CA THR A 159 19.70 10.37 5.11
C THR A 159 21.01 11.12 4.92
N GLU A 160 22.08 10.37 4.66
CA GLU A 160 23.44 10.91 4.51
C GLU A 160 23.57 11.79 3.26
N SER A 161 23.07 11.29 2.13
CA SER A 161 23.22 11.96 0.84
C SER A 161 22.08 12.93 0.51
N GLY A 162 20.89 12.71 1.09
CA GLY A 162 19.67 13.42 0.71
C GLY A 162 19.12 13.05 -0.67
N PHE A 163 19.68 12.02 -1.34
CA PHE A 163 19.31 11.65 -2.70
C PHE A 163 18.57 10.31 -2.76
N LEU A 164 17.44 10.32 -3.47
CA LEU A 164 16.76 9.14 -3.95
C LEU A 164 17.17 8.88 -5.41
N THR A 165 17.72 7.70 -5.68
CA THR A 165 18.30 7.33 -6.99
C THR A 165 17.78 6.01 -7.53
N THR A 166 16.72 5.47 -6.92
CA THR A 166 16.15 4.16 -7.24
C THR A 166 14.62 4.27 -7.25
N PRO A 167 13.91 3.37 -7.94
CA PRO A 167 12.49 3.18 -7.72
C PRO A 167 12.25 2.75 -6.27
N ILE A 168 11.07 3.08 -5.74
CA ILE A 168 10.63 2.63 -4.43
C ILE A 168 9.77 1.39 -4.63
N ILE A 169 10.05 0.34 -3.86
CA ILE A 169 9.25 -0.88 -3.82
C ILE A 169 8.51 -0.97 -2.49
N ILE A 170 7.24 -1.33 -2.51
CA ILE A 170 6.46 -1.66 -1.31
C ILE A 170 5.87 -3.06 -1.46
N THR A 171 6.08 -3.91 -0.45
CA THR A 171 5.68 -5.32 -0.49
C THR A 171 5.35 -5.86 0.92
N ASN A 172 5.35 -7.19 1.12
CA ASN A 172 5.22 -7.82 2.43
C ASN A 172 6.57 -7.97 3.15
N THR A 173 6.52 -8.10 4.48
CA THR A 173 7.69 -8.17 5.37
C THR A 173 8.74 -9.20 4.92
N ASN A 174 8.31 -10.41 4.60
CA ASN A 174 9.20 -11.51 4.22
C ASN A 174 9.76 -11.39 2.79
N SER A 175 9.33 -10.38 2.04
CA SER A 175 9.71 -10.17 0.64
C SER A 175 10.60 -8.94 0.43
N VAL A 176 11.00 -8.25 1.50
CA VAL A 176 11.95 -7.11 1.42
C VAL A 176 13.26 -7.54 0.72
N GLY A 177 13.81 -8.69 1.11
CA GLY A 177 15.08 -9.18 0.54
C GLY A 177 15.02 -9.44 -0.97
N ILE A 178 13.95 -10.10 -1.44
CA ILE A 178 13.77 -10.33 -2.88
C ILE A 178 13.43 -9.03 -3.62
N GLY A 179 12.60 -8.16 -3.04
CA GLY A 179 12.36 -6.82 -3.58
C GLY A 179 13.65 -6.04 -3.80
N TYR A 180 14.57 -6.08 -2.82
CA TYR A 180 15.85 -5.37 -2.87
C TYR A 180 16.75 -5.90 -3.99
N THR A 181 16.97 -7.22 -4.01
CA THR A 181 17.85 -7.86 -4.99
C THR A 181 17.29 -7.77 -6.41
N SER A 182 15.98 -7.91 -6.59
CA SER A 182 15.33 -7.76 -7.89
C SER A 182 15.32 -6.31 -8.38
N ALA A 183 15.11 -5.31 -7.51
CA ALA A 183 15.22 -3.90 -7.90
C ALA A 183 16.62 -3.57 -8.43
N LEU A 184 17.69 -4.05 -7.79
CA LEU A 184 19.06 -3.90 -8.30
C LEU A 184 19.24 -4.54 -9.68
N LYS A 185 18.81 -5.80 -9.83
CA LYS A 185 18.91 -6.52 -11.11
C LYS A 185 18.15 -5.79 -12.23
N TRP A 186 16.95 -5.30 -11.94
CA TRP A 186 16.16 -4.52 -12.89
C TRP A 186 16.90 -3.25 -13.32
N ILE A 187 17.45 -2.47 -12.37
CA ILE A 187 18.22 -1.26 -12.69
C ILE A 187 19.42 -1.58 -13.58
N TYR A 188 20.16 -2.65 -13.28
CA TYR A 188 21.29 -3.08 -14.10
C TYR A 188 20.88 -3.50 -15.53
N GLN A 189 19.71 -4.12 -15.69
CA GLN A 189 19.19 -4.51 -17.00
C GLN A 189 18.77 -3.29 -17.83
N GLN A 190 18.09 -2.31 -17.22
CA GLN A 190 17.67 -1.08 -17.92
C GLN A 190 18.85 -0.23 -18.38
N ASN A 191 19.87 -0.12 -17.52
CA ASN A 191 20.93 0.84 -17.75
C ASN A 191 22.03 0.35 -18.70
N LYS A 192 22.05 -0.93 -19.11
CA LYS A 192 23.21 -1.56 -19.81
C LYS A 192 24.54 -1.04 -19.26
N THR A 193 24.61 -0.84 -17.94
CA THR A 193 25.54 0.14 -17.35
C THR A 193 26.98 -0.29 -17.60
N SER A 194 27.80 0.60 -18.16
CA SER A 194 29.25 0.47 -18.05
C SER A 194 29.61 0.40 -16.56
N LEU A 195 30.44 -0.59 -16.17
CA LEU A 195 30.88 -0.82 -14.79
C LEU A 195 31.44 0.45 -14.11
N ALA A 196 31.89 1.45 -14.89
CA ALA A 196 32.36 2.74 -14.42
C ALA A 196 31.32 3.60 -13.68
N ASN A 197 30.02 3.35 -13.85
CA ASN A 197 28.94 4.14 -13.22
C ASN A 197 28.25 3.44 -12.05
N VAL A 198 28.69 2.24 -11.65
CA VAL A 198 28.04 1.44 -10.60
C VAL A 198 28.18 2.09 -9.22
N GLY A 199 29.27 2.81 -8.95
CA GLY A 199 29.48 3.54 -7.69
C GLY A 199 28.50 4.71 -7.46
N ASP A 200 27.77 5.12 -8.50
CA ASP A 200 26.75 6.16 -8.44
C ASP A 200 25.33 5.62 -8.21
N LEU A 201 25.18 4.29 -8.16
CA LEU A 201 23.93 3.63 -7.85
C LEU A 201 23.73 3.65 -6.33
N GLY A 202 22.72 4.39 -5.87
CA GLY A 202 22.29 4.33 -4.48
C GLY A 202 21.68 2.98 -4.11
N LEU A 203 21.38 2.80 -2.82
CA LEU A 203 20.75 1.59 -2.31
C LEU A 203 19.23 1.62 -2.64
N PRO A 204 18.64 0.51 -3.13
CA PRO A 204 17.21 0.40 -3.32
C PRO A 204 16.42 0.75 -2.05
N ILE A 205 15.30 1.44 -2.25
CA ILE A 205 14.31 1.65 -1.20
C ILE A 205 13.24 0.57 -1.34
N VAL A 206 13.20 -0.35 -0.38
CA VAL A 206 12.19 -1.40 -0.28
C VAL A 206 11.59 -1.35 1.10
N ALA A 207 10.28 -1.12 1.15
CA ALA A 207 9.51 -0.99 2.37
C ALA A 207 8.42 -2.05 2.45
N GLU A 208 7.86 -2.25 3.63
CA GLU A 208 6.92 -3.32 3.84
C GLU A 208 5.81 -3.03 4.85
N THR A 209 4.74 -3.81 4.74
CA THR A 209 3.81 -4.05 5.85
C THR A 209 3.50 -5.55 5.91
N TRP A 210 3.00 -6.05 7.05
CA TRP A 210 2.79 -7.49 7.24
C TRP A 210 1.39 -7.99 6.84
N ASP A 211 1.27 -8.87 5.83
CA ASP A 211 0.00 -9.44 5.32
C ASP A 211 -0.38 -10.82 5.87
N GLY A 212 0.30 -11.30 6.92
CA GLY A 212 0.25 -12.71 7.30
C GLY A 212 -1.07 -13.24 7.88
N TYR A 213 -2.09 -12.38 8.03
CA TYR A 213 -3.46 -12.84 8.30
C TYR A 213 -4.15 -13.40 7.05
N LEU A 214 -3.96 -12.76 5.88
CA LEU A 214 -4.61 -13.17 4.63
C LEU A 214 -3.66 -13.92 3.70
N ASN A 215 -2.35 -13.81 3.91
CA ASN A 215 -1.32 -14.37 3.06
C ASN A 215 -0.51 -15.47 3.77
N ASN A 216 -0.25 -16.59 3.10
CA ASN A 216 0.73 -17.56 3.54
C ASN A 216 2.16 -17.11 3.19
N PHE A 217 2.64 -16.08 3.88
CA PHE A 217 3.96 -15.50 3.66
C PHE A 217 5.13 -16.49 3.81
N ARG A 218 4.90 -17.64 4.47
CA ARG A 218 5.90 -18.71 4.66
C ARG A 218 6.27 -19.43 3.36
N GLU A 219 5.42 -19.35 2.33
CA GLU A 219 5.69 -19.93 1.01
C GLU A 219 6.60 -19.04 0.15
N PHE A 220 6.93 -17.82 0.61
CA PHE A 220 7.68 -16.82 -0.15
C PHE A 220 7.15 -16.69 -1.59
N PRO A 221 5.86 -16.34 -1.77
CA PRO A 221 5.19 -16.36 -3.07
C PRO A 221 5.73 -15.31 -4.05
N ILE A 222 6.35 -14.24 -3.54
CA ILE A 222 6.95 -13.21 -4.38
C ILE A 222 8.25 -13.75 -4.96
N LYS A 223 8.35 -13.65 -6.29
CA LYS A 223 9.51 -14.04 -7.10
C LYS A 223 10.04 -12.80 -7.82
N GLU A 224 11.20 -12.94 -8.47
CA GLU A 224 11.86 -11.83 -9.15
C GLU A 224 11.00 -11.25 -10.28
N GLU A 225 10.38 -12.13 -11.06
CA GLU A 225 9.46 -11.78 -12.13
C GLU A 225 8.31 -10.90 -11.63
N HIS A 226 7.81 -11.12 -10.42
CA HIS A 226 6.74 -10.30 -9.85
C HIS A 226 7.20 -8.87 -9.56
N VAL A 227 8.43 -8.69 -9.10
CA VAL A 227 9.03 -7.36 -8.88
C VAL A 227 9.26 -6.65 -10.22
N PHE A 228 9.74 -7.39 -11.22
CA PHE A 228 9.97 -6.86 -12.56
C PHE A 228 8.67 -6.44 -13.24
N GLU A 229 7.62 -7.26 -13.11
CA GLU A 229 6.29 -6.92 -13.60
C GLU A 229 5.77 -5.63 -12.97
N ALA A 230 5.88 -5.46 -11.65
CA ALA A 230 5.47 -4.21 -11.00
C ALA A 230 6.25 -3.00 -11.53
N LEU A 231 7.56 -3.13 -11.71
CA LEU A 231 8.43 -2.08 -12.26
C LEU A 231 8.08 -1.75 -13.72
N ASN A 232 7.82 -2.77 -14.55
CA ASN A 232 7.52 -2.61 -15.98
C ASN A 232 6.08 -2.14 -16.25
N ASN A 233 5.15 -2.44 -15.34
CA ASN A 233 3.75 -2.01 -15.42
C ASN A 233 3.50 -0.59 -14.90
N ALA A 234 4.57 0.15 -14.55
CA ALA A 234 4.44 1.52 -14.08
C ALA A 234 3.72 2.40 -15.12
N LYS A 235 2.51 2.85 -14.77
CA LYS A 235 1.67 3.67 -15.65
C LYS A 235 2.24 5.08 -15.76
N GLN A 236 1.92 5.76 -16.86
CA GLN A 236 2.33 7.14 -17.11
C GLN A 236 1.93 8.08 -15.96
N SER A 237 2.69 9.16 -15.77
CA SER A 237 2.32 10.23 -14.86
C SER A 237 1.01 10.89 -15.28
N SER A 238 0.36 11.61 -14.38
CA SER A 238 -0.96 12.20 -14.64
C SER A 238 -1.96 11.12 -15.10
N SER A 239 -2.07 10.04 -14.32
CA SER A 239 -3.00 8.94 -14.58
C SER A 239 -3.68 8.46 -13.30
N TYR A 240 -4.79 7.74 -13.45
CA TYR A 240 -5.45 7.08 -12.34
C TYR A 240 -4.58 5.94 -11.77
N VAL A 241 -4.57 5.81 -10.45
CA VAL A 241 -3.87 4.75 -9.71
C VAL A 241 -4.92 3.83 -9.10
N GLU A 242 -4.76 2.54 -9.29
CA GLU A 242 -5.64 1.53 -8.68
C GLU A 242 -5.43 1.48 -7.16
N GLU A 243 -6.51 1.24 -6.41
CA GLU A 243 -6.56 1.31 -4.94
C GLU A 243 -7.26 0.08 -4.36
N GLY A 244 -7.11 -0.14 -3.05
CA GLY A 244 -7.65 -1.28 -2.33
C GLY A 244 -6.71 -2.50 -2.42
N ASN A 245 -7.25 -3.61 -2.92
CA ASN A 245 -6.61 -4.94 -2.88
C ASN A 245 -5.56 -5.15 -4.00
N VAL A 246 -4.58 -4.25 -4.12
CA VAL A 246 -3.61 -4.30 -5.23
C VAL A 246 -2.17 -4.14 -4.79
N GLY A 247 -1.24 -4.64 -5.60
CA GLY A 247 0.19 -4.53 -5.34
C GLY A 247 0.58 -5.10 -3.98
N GLY A 248 1.47 -4.39 -3.27
CA GLY A 248 1.80 -4.77 -1.89
C GLY A 248 0.61 -4.66 -0.93
N GLY A 249 -0.43 -3.89 -1.25
CA GLY A 249 -1.66 -3.73 -0.44
C GLY A 249 -2.62 -4.92 -0.48
N THR A 250 -2.36 -5.93 -1.32
CA THR A 250 -3.30 -7.02 -1.63
C THR A 250 -3.86 -7.70 -0.38
N GLY A 251 -3.01 -8.10 0.58
CA GLY A 251 -3.42 -8.83 1.79
C GLY A 251 -3.60 -7.96 3.04
N MET A 252 -3.61 -6.63 2.91
CA MET A 252 -3.55 -5.72 4.05
C MET A 252 -4.93 -5.38 4.66
N ILE A 253 -4.92 -5.04 5.95
CA ILE A 253 -6.08 -4.79 6.80
C ILE A 253 -5.87 -3.50 7.58
N ASN A 254 -6.81 -2.55 7.48
CA ASN A 254 -6.75 -1.29 8.21
C ASN A 254 -8.03 -1.08 9.03
N PHE A 255 -7.88 -0.70 10.30
CA PHE A 255 -8.97 -0.54 11.27
C PHE A 255 -9.93 -1.74 11.30
N GLY A 256 -9.38 -2.96 11.21
CA GLY A 256 -10.16 -4.21 11.21
C GLY A 256 -10.95 -4.50 9.93
N TYR A 257 -10.86 -3.64 8.90
CA TYR A 257 -11.49 -3.84 7.59
C TYR A 257 -10.43 -4.12 6.53
N LYS A 258 -10.88 -4.69 5.40
CA LYS A 258 -10.02 -4.82 4.24
C LYS A 258 -9.63 -3.42 3.76
N ALA A 259 -8.34 -3.26 3.49
CA ALA A 259 -7.76 -2.03 2.95
C ALA A 259 -6.64 -2.40 1.97
N GLY A 260 -5.57 -1.61 1.94
CA GLY A 260 -4.40 -1.88 1.11
C GLY A 260 -3.81 -0.60 0.56
N THR A 261 -3.72 -0.51 -0.75
CA THR A 261 -3.17 0.67 -1.41
C THR A 261 -4.18 1.80 -1.40
N GLY A 262 -3.73 2.99 -1.01
CA GLY A 262 -4.50 4.22 -1.08
C GLY A 262 -3.66 5.36 -1.64
N THR A 263 -4.30 6.32 -2.30
CA THR A 263 -3.62 7.51 -2.80
C THR A 263 -4.51 8.75 -2.70
N SER A 264 -3.89 9.93 -2.72
CA SER A 264 -4.57 11.22 -2.80
C SER A 264 -3.56 12.28 -3.25
N SER A 265 -4.04 13.42 -3.73
CA SER A 265 -3.22 14.60 -3.95
C SER A 265 -3.92 15.89 -3.52
N ARG A 266 -3.15 16.97 -3.44
CA ARG A 266 -3.62 18.34 -3.23
C ARG A 266 -2.84 19.30 -4.12
N ILE A 267 -3.57 20.22 -4.73
CA ILE A 267 -2.99 21.43 -5.33
C ILE A 267 -2.94 22.50 -4.25
N VAL A 268 -1.75 23.02 -3.99
CA VAL A 268 -1.50 24.05 -2.98
C VAL A 268 -1.73 25.43 -3.61
N VAL A 269 -2.98 25.89 -3.49
CA VAL A 269 -3.44 27.18 -4.01
C VAL A 269 -2.57 28.31 -3.45
N GLY A 270 -2.11 29.21 -4.33
CA GLY A 270 -1.22 30.32 -3.99
C GLY A 270 0.28 30.01 -4.18
N LEU A 271 0.68 28.73 -4.14
CA LEU A 271 2.04 28.30 -4.50
C LEU A 271 2.09 27.57 -5.86
N ASN A 272 0.96 27.03 -6.31
CA ASN A 272 0.84 26.26 -7.55
C ASN A 272 1.76 25.03 -7.59
N TYR A 273 1.94 24.39 -6.43
CA TYR A 273 2.61 23.10 -6.29
C TYR A 273 1.60 22.01 -5.98
N THR A 274 1.97 20.78 -6.28
CA THR A 274 1.23 19.57 -5.98
C THR A 274 1.90 18.81 -4.85
N VAL A 275 1.10 18.30 -3.91
CA VAL A 275 1.51 17.28 -2.96
C VAL A 275 0.69 16.02 -3.24
N GLY A 276 1.36 14.89 -3.46
CA GLY A 276 0.73 13.61 -3.69
C GLY A 276 1.19 12.57 -2.67
N VAL A 277 0.34 11.62 -2.31
CA VAL A 277 0.73 10.49 -1.46
C VAL A 277 0.25 9.17 -2.04
N LEU A 278 1.04 8.13 -1.86
CA LEU A 278 0.63 6.74 -2.02
C LEU A 278 1.05 5.99 -0.76
N LEU A 279 0.14 5.18 -0.25
CA LEU A 279 0.35 4.43 0.98
C LEU A 279 -0.08 2.98 0.87
N GLN A 280 0.47 2.16 1.76
CA GLN A 280 0.05 0.80 2.02
C GLN A 280 -0.44 0.73 3.47
N ALA A 281 -1.76 0.70 3.66
CA ALA A 281 -2.41 0.82 4.96
C ALA A 281 -2.68 -0.55 5.57
N ASN A 282 -2.09 -0.82 6.74
CA ASN A 282 -2.21 -2.11 7.42
C ASN A 282 -2.23 -1.97 8.95
N PHE A 283 -2.90 -0.97 9.52
CA PHE A 283 -2.77 -0.63 10.96
C PHE A 283 -4.12 -0.37 11.63
N GLY A 284 -4.09 -0.11 12.93
CA GLY A 284 -5.23 0.44 13.67
C GLY A 284 -6.32 -0.58 14.02
N ARG A 285 -7.02 -0.31 15.12
CA ARG A 285 -8.14 -1.12 15.60
C ARG A 285 -9.48 -0.55 15.16
N LYS A 286 -10.47 -1.41 14.97
CA LYS A 286 -11.78 -0.99 14.42
C LYS A 286 -12.40 0.19 15.18
N HIS A 287 -12.40 0.15 16.51
CA HIS A 287 -13.00 1.21 17.33
C HIS A 287 -12.30 2.57 17.23
N GLN A 288 -11.05 2.62 16.75
CA GLN A 288 -10.27 3.85 16.64
C GLN A 288 -10.65 4.67 15.41
N LEU A 289 -11.26 4.06 14.38
CA LEU A 289 -11.51 4.71 13.10
C LEU A 289 -12.36 5.98 13.26
N ILE A 290 -11.77 7.11 12.90
CA ILE A 290 -12.45 8.40 12.78
C ILE A 290 -12.53 8.77 11.30
N ILE A 291 -13.69 9.25 10.84
CA ILE A 291 -13.86 9.80 9.48
C ILE A 291 -14.54 11.16 9.61
N ALA A 292 -13.93 12.21 9.05
CA ALA A 292 -14.45 13.59 9.14
C ALA A 292 -14.77 14.04 10.59
N GLY A 293 -13.96 13.59 11.56
CA GLY A 293 -14.15 13.85 12.99
C GLY A 293 -15.26 13.03 13.67
N VAL A 294 -15.92 12.12 12.95
CA VAL A 294 -16.97 11.23 13.48
C VAL A 294 -16.34 9.90 13.93
N PRO A 295 -16.69 9.37 15.12
CA PRO A 295 -16.18 8.09 15.62
C PRO A 295 -16.85 6.90 14.91
N VAL A 296 -16.65 6.78 13.60
CA VAL A 296 -17.26 5.76 12.74
C VAL A 296 -16.92 4.35 13.21
N GLY A 297 -15.69 4.13 13.67
CA GLY A 297 -15.24 2.85 14.21
C GLY A 297 -16.12 2.34 15.35
N GLN A 298 -16.42 3.22 16.31
CA GLN A 298 -17.28 2.93 17.46
C GLN A 298 -18.71 2.59 17.03
N GLU A 299 -19.28 3.40 16.13
CA GLU A 299 -20.65 3.19 15.61
C GLU A 299 -20.80 1.88 14.82
N LEU A 300 -19.73 1.42 14.16
CA LEU A 300 -19.75 0.17 13.39
C LEU A 300 -19.53 -1.09 14.25
N LEU A 301 -19.13 -0.97 15.52
CA LEU A 301 -19.00 -2.14 16.41
C LEU A 301 -20.36 -2.82 16.62
N ASP A 302 -21.42 -2.04 16.78
CA ASP A 302 -22.75 -2.53 17.10
C ASP A 302 -23.49 -3.10 15.87
N ILE A 303 -23.08 -2.70 14.66
CA ILE A 303 -23.77 -3.00 13.40
C ILE A 303 -23.02 -4.06 12.57
N GLU A 304 -21.70 -4.10 12.66
CA GLU A 304 -20.86 -4.99 11.86
C GLU A 304 -20.03 -5.93 12.75
N THR A 305 -20.74 -6.75 13.53
CA THR A 305 -20.16 -7.63 14.55
C THR A 305 -19.31 -8.79 13.99
N ASN A 306 -19.51 -9.17 12.73
CA ASN A 306 -18.78 -10.25 12.05
C ASN A 306 -17.91 -9.77 10.87
N ALA A 307 -17.44 -8.52 10.92
CA ALA A 307 -16.69 -7.92 9.81
C ALA A 307 -15.36 -8.63 9.52
N SER A 308 -14.67 -9.17 10.54
CA SER A 308 -13.38 -9.82 10.36
C SER A 308 -13.20 -10.97 11.34
N SER A 309 -12.63 -12.08 10.86
CA SER A 309 -12.19 -13.19 11.73
C SER A 309 -10.79 -12.98 12.32
N VAL A 310 -10.20 -11.80 12.11
CA VAL A 310 -8.88 -11.42 12.62
C VAL A 310 -9.02 -10.79 14.02
N PRO A 311 -8.14 -11.11 14.99
CA PRO A 311 -8.15 -10.47 16.30
C PRO A 311 -7.97 -8.94 16.22
N ASP A 312 -8.81 -8.18 16.93
CA ASP A 312 -8.69 -6.71 17.06
C ASP A 312 -7.55 -6.35 18.03
N LYS A 313 -6.31 -6.49 17.58
CA LYS A 313 -5.08 -6.20 18.35
C LYS A 313 -4.39 -4.94 17.83
N ASP A 314 -3.65 -4.26 18.70
CA ASP A 314 -2.80 -3.11 18.34
C ASP A 314 -1.56 -3.59 17.57
N ALA A 315 -1.78 -4.07 16.35
CA ALA A 315 -0.76 -4.57 15.45
C ALA A 315 -0.95 -4.04 14.05
N GLY A 316 0.14 -3.88 13.30
CA GLY A 316 0.03 -3.43 11.92
C GLY A 316 1.27 -2.77 11.38
N SER A 317 1.10 -1.98 10.33
CA SER A 317 2.13 -1.12 9.77
C SER A 317 1.47 -0.14 8.78
N ILE A 318 2.13 0.97 8.49
CA ILE A 318 1.79 1.80 7.34
C ILE A 318 3.07 2.37 6.72
N ILE A 319 3.20 2.16 5.42
CA ILE A 319 4.20 2.85 4.60
C ILE A 319 3.51 3.98 3.86
N VAL A 320 4.08 5.18 3.92
CA VAL A 320 3.61 6.34 3.17
C VAL A 320 4.73 6.93 2.34
N ILE A 321 4.49 7.05 1.04
CA ILE A 321 5.37 7.74 0.11
C ILE A 321 4.71 9.06 -0.29
N LEU A 322 5.36 10.16 0.03
CA LEU A 322 4.93 11.52 -0.28
C LEU A 322 5.80 12.09 -1.41
N ALA A 323 5.15 12.64 -2.43
CA ALA A 323 5.77 13.31 -3.55
C ALA A 323 5.33 14.78 -3.59
N THR A 324 6.21 15.67 -4.06
CA THR A 324 5.84 17.04 -4.40
C THR A 324 6.71 17.59 -5.51
N ASP A 325 6.16 18.50 -6.31
CA ASP A 325 6.90 19.32 -7.29
C ASP A 325 7.42 20.64 -6.69
N ALA A 326 7.19 20.88 -5.39
CA ALA A 326 7.77 22.03 -4.69
C ALA A 326 9.29 21.87 -4.54
N PRO A 327 10.09 22.93 -4.76
CA PRO A 327 11.54 22.88 -4.56
C PRO A 327 11.86 22.81 -3.07
N LEU A 328 12.13 21.60 -2.57
CA LEU A 328 12.45 21.35 -1.17
C LEU A 328 13.80 20.67 -1.04
N LEU A 329 14.57 21.11 -0.03
CA LEU A 329 15.83 20.47 0.36
C LEU A 329 15.56 19.23 1.23
N PRO A 330 16.53 18.29 1.35
CA PRO A 330 16.35 17.07 2.14
C PRO A 330 15.87 17.30 3.58
N HIS A 331 16.35 18.34 4.27
CA HIS A 331 15.90 18.64 5.63
C HIS A 331 14.45 19.16 5.68
N GLN A 332 13.96 19.83 4.62
CA GLN A 332 12.56 20.25 4.51
C GLN A 332 11.66 19.05 4.20
N LEU A 333 12.14 18.11 3.37
CA LEU A 333 11.43 16.86 3.09
C LEU A 333 11.29 15.97 4.34
N LYS A 334 12.28 15.98 5.25
CA LYS A 334 12.12 15.34 6.56
C LYS A 334 10.95 15.93 7.35
N ARG A 335 10.78 17.26 7.32
CA ARG A 335 9.65 17.95 7.96
C ARG A 335 8.32 17.58 7.31
N MET A 336 8.28 17.43 5.98
CA MET A 336 7.11 16.93 5.25
C MET A 336 6.75 15.50 5.68
N ALA A 337 7.73 14.59 5.71
CA ALA A 337 7.52 13.21 6.15
C ALA A 337 6.97 13.13 7.58
N THR A 338 7.41 14.00 8.51
CA THR A 338 6.85 14.07 9.87
C THR A 338 5.37 14.46 9.90
N ARG A 339 4.84 15.19 8.90
CA ARG A 339 3.41 15.58 8.87
C ARG A 339 2.48 14.41 8.60
N VAL A 340 2.99 13.32 8.02
CA VAL A 340 2.21 12.10 7.79
C VAL A 340 1.61 11.58 9.11
N SER A 341 2.36 11.66 10.22
CA SER A 341 1.86 11.27 11.55
C SER A 341 0.59 12.00 11.97
N LEU A 342 0.44 13.28 11.60
CA LEU A 342 -0.76 14.05 11.95
C LEU A 342 -1.97 13.59 11.13
N GLY A 343 -1.77 13.25 9.85
CA GLY A 343 -2.83 12.68 9.00
C GLY A 343 -3.31 11.31 9.51
N ILE A 344 -2.38 10.46 9.94
CA ILE A 344 -2.69 9.18 10.61
C ILE A 344 -3.46 9.42 11.91
N GLY A 345 -2.99 10.37 12.74
CA GLY A 345 -3.61 10.71 14.02
C GLY A 345 -5.05 11.23 13.88
N LYS A 346 -5.37 11.98 12.82
CA LYS A 346 -6.76 12.45 12.54
C LYS A 346 -7.76 11.30 12.39
N LEU A 347 -7.29 10.12 11.98
CA LEU A 347 -8.13 8.94 11.75
C LEU A 347 -8.14 7.97 12.95
N GLY A 348 -7.44 8.32 14.04
CA GLY A 348 -7.34 7.52 15.25
C GLY A 348 -6.10 6.62 15.34
N GLY A 349 -5.16 6.72 14.39
CA GLY A 349 -3.89 6.00 14.47
C GLY A 349 -2.99 6.53 15.58
N ILE A 350 -2.46 5.62 16.40
CA ILE A 350 -1.69 5.97 17.62
C ILE A 350 -0.19 5.64 17.54
N GLY A 351 0.30 5.08 16.44
CA GLY A 351 1.68 4.57 16.36
C GLY A 351 1.92 3.44 17.38
N ALA A 352 1.08 2.42 17.35
CA ALA A 352 1.13 1.32 18.32
C ALA A 352 2.49 0.59 18.28
N ASP A 353 2.87 -0.02 19.42
CA ASP A 353 4.16 -0.72 19.60
C ASP A 353 4.48 -1.71 18.47
N SER A 354 3.48 -2.51 18.05
CA SER A 354 3.63 -3.46 16.95
C SER A 354 3.24 -2.92 15.57
N SER A 355 3.23 -1.59 15.41
CA SER A 355 2.93 -0.89 14.15
C SER A 355 4.18 -0.33 13.48
N GLY A 356 4.60 -0.86 12.35
CA GLY A 356 5.69 -0.27 11.54
C GLY A 356 5.22 0.97 10.78
N ASP A 357 5.46 2.17 11.30
CA ASP A 357 4.94 3.43 10.74
C ASP A 357 6.10 4.28 10.18
N ILE A 358 6.41 4.07 8.90
CA ILE A 358 7.61 4.61 8.24
C ILE A 358 7.25 5.36 6.96
N PHE A 359 7.74 6.58 6.82
CA PHE A 359 7.35 7.49 5.75
C PHE A 359 8.56 8.05 5.01
N LEU A 360 8.43 8.21 3.70
CA LEU A 360 9.44 8.84 2.85
C LEU A 360 8.81 9.98 2.05
N ALA A 361 9.48 11.12 1.99
CA ALA A 361 9.09 12.26 1.18
C ALA A 361 10.18 12.59 0.15
N PHE A 362 9.81 12.85 -1.11
CA PHE A 362 10.72 13.29 -2.16
C PHE A 362 10.17 14.48 -2.95
N SER A 363 11.08 15.26 -3.55
CA SER A 363 10.75 16.38 -4.44
C SER A 363 11.21 16.12 -5.88
N THR A 364 10.35 16.41 -6.85
CA THR A 364 10.63 16.34 -8.29
C THR A 364 11.07 17.69 -8.89
N ALA A 365 11.27 18.72 -8.08
CA ALA A 365 11.63 20.05 -8.57
C ALA A 365 13.08 20.14 -9.08
N ASN A 366 14.04 19.85 -8.21
CA ASN A 366 15.46 20.05 -8.51
C ASN A 366 16.02 18.92 -9.37
N ILE A 367 16.40 19.24 -10.61
CA ILE A 367 17.08 18.29 -11.52
C ILE A 367 18.56 18.28 -11.16
N THR A 368 19.08 17.12 -10.73
CA THR A 368 20.49 17.01 -10.33
C THR A 368 21.29 16.16 -11.31
N ASN A 369 21.38 16.55 -12.58
CA ASN A 369 22.19 15.87 -13.60
C ASN A 369 23.69 15.88 -13.27
N LYS A 370 24.45 14.83 -13.67
CA LYS A 370 25.91 14.76 -13.46
C LYS A 370 26.68 15.84 -14.25
N SER A 371 27.88 16.17 -13.77
CA SER A 371 28.92 17.02 -14.40
C SER A 371 28.95 18.52 -14.03
N SER A 372 29.13 18.83 -12.74
CA SER A 372 29.75 20.09 -12.32
C SER A 372 30.36 19.95 -10.92
N THR A 373 31.43 20.69 -10.63
CA THR A 373 32.08 20.73 -9.29
C THR A 373 31.14 21.28 -8.21
N THR A 374 30.20 22.14 -8.60
CA THR A 374 29.15 22.71 -7.74
C THR A 374 27.82 22.75 -8.49
N LYS A 375 26.70 22.65 -7.76
CA LYS A 375 25.34 22.78 -8.32
C LYS A 375 24.56 23.82 -7.53
N VAL A 376 23.64 24.49 -8.22
CA VAL A 376 22.65 25.38 -7.62
C VAL A 376 21.35 24.59 -7.46
N ALA A 377 20.70 24.74 -6.31
CA ALA A 377 19.37 24.19 -6.05
C ALA A 377 18.44 25.32 -5.63
N GLU A 378 17.21 25.27 -6.13
CA GLU A 378 16.14 26.13 -5.66
C GLU A 378 15.51 25.52 -4.41
N PHE A 379 15.04 26.37 -3.50
CA PHE A 379 14.29 25.93 -2.33
C PHE A 379 13.24 26.94 -1.93
N LEU A 380 12.08 26.45 -1.51
CA LEU A 380 11.00 27.25 -0.98
C LEU A 380 11.41 27.81 0.41
N SER A 381 11.14 29.10 0.64
CA SER A 381 11.34 29.69 1.98
C SER A 381 10.53 28.93 3.03
N ASN A 382 11.12 28.73 4.21
CA ASN A 382 10.43 28.10 5.33
C ASN A 382 9.20 28.89 5.79
N ASP A 383 9.14 30.20 5.53
CA ASP A 383 7.98 31.04 5.86
C ASP A 383 6.74 30.67 5.04
N LEU A 384 6.93 30.01 3.90
CA LEU A 384 5.87 29.62 2.97
C LEU A 384 5.58 28.11 2.98
N ILE A 385 6.18 27.33 3.88
CA ILE A 385 6.08 25.86 3.83
C ILE A 385 4.79 25.30 4.45
N ASN A 386 4.10 26.05 5.31
CA ASN A 386 2.93 25.55 6.04
C ASN A 386 1.79 25.04 5.13
N PRO A 387 1.45 25.70 4.01
CA PRO A 387 0.46 25.16 3.07
C PRO A 387 0.83 23.77 2.50
N LEU A 388 2.13 23.46 2.33
CA LEU A 388 2.57 22.11 1.94
C LEU A 388 2.38 21.10 3.09
N PHE A 389 2.57 21.53 4.34
CA PHE A 389 2.29 20.68 5.51
C PHE A 389 0.80 20.35 5.62
N ASP A 390 -0.07 21.33 5.46
CA ASP A 390 -1.52 21.10 5.49
C ASP A 390 -1.94 20.15 4.36
N ALA A 391 -1.43 20.37 3.15
CA ALA A 391 -1.67 19.49 2.01
C ALA A 391 -1.19 18.05 2.27
N ALA A 392 -0.02 17.87 2.89
CA ALA A 392 0.48 16.54 3.26
C ALA A 392 -0.47 15.81 4.23
N ILE A 393 -0.97 16.50 5.25
CA ILE A 393 -1.91 15.94 6.24
C ILE A 393 -3.22 15.54 5.56
N GLN A 394 -3.77 16.43 4.74
CA GLN A 394 -5.02 16.22 3.99
C GLN A 394 -4.92 15.04 3.02
N CYS A 395 -3.79 14.93 2.30
CA CYS A 395 -3.52 13.82 1.41
C CYS A 395 -3.50 12.48 2.15
N VAL A 396 -2.81 12.41 3.30
CA VAL A 396 -2.71 11.16 4.09
C VAL A 396 -4.06 10.74 4.65
N GLU A 397 -4.80 11.69 5.23
CA GLU A 397 -6.15 11.47 5.74
C GLU A 397 -7.05 10.87 4.65
N GLU A 398 -7.08 11.50 3.47
CA GLU A 398 -7.94 11.04 2.38
C GLU A 398 -7.46 9.73 1.76
N ALA A 399 -6.16 9.53 1.58
CA ALA A 399 -5.60 8.31 0.98
C ALA A 399 -5.89 7.07 1.84
N ILE A 400 -5.85 7.19 3.17
CA ILE A 400 -6.20 6.09 4.07
C ILE A 400 -7.68 5.71 3.89
N ILE A 401 -8.59 6.70 3.84
CA ILE A 401 -10.00 6.41 3.63
C ILE A 401 -10.26 5.86 2.21
N ASN A 402 -9.59 6.38 1.18
CA ASN A 402 -9.69 5.81 -0.17
C ASN A 402 -9.26 4.33 -0.20
N SER A 403 -8.23 3.94 0.56
CA SER A 403 -7.83 2.52 0.66
C SER A 403 -8.92 1.62 1.23
N LEU A 404 -9.68 2.12 2.22
CA LEU A 404 -10.80 1.41 2.83
C LEU A 404 -12.01 1.31 1.88
N ILE A 405 -12.33 2.42 1.20
CA ILE A 405 -13.48 2.48 0.29
C ILE A 405 -13.26 1.64 -0.98
N ALA A 406 -12.04 1.65 -1.53
CA ALA A 406 -11.72 0.90 -2.76
C ALA A 406 -11.49 -0.61 -2.53
N ALA A 407 -11.25 -1.02 -1.28
CA ALA A 407 -11.04 -2.41 -0.93
C ALA A 407 -12.31 -3.25 -1.00
N GLU A 408 -12.16 -4.51 -1.36
CA GLU A 408 -13.24 -5.51 -1.44
C GLU A 408 -13.01 -6.60 -0.40
N THR A 409 -14.08 -7.17 0.16
CA THR A 409 -13.97 -8.35 1.05
C THR A 409 -13.02 -9.41 0.48
N MET A 410 -12.15 -9.94 1.33
CA MET A 410 -11.20 -10.98 0.95
C MET A 410 -11.26 -12.17 1.90
N VAL A 411 -11.18 -13.37 1.32
CA VAL A 411 -10.86 -14.61 2.04
C VAL A 411 -9.45 -15.02 1.65
N GLY A 412 -8.64 -15.32 2.65
CA GLY A 412 -7.24 -15.70 2.48
C GLY A 412 -6.86 -16.90 3.33
N PHE A 413 -5.58 -16.96 3.67
CA PHE A 413 -4.95 -18.09 4.36
C PHE A 413 -5.75 -18.59 5.57
N GLY A 414 -5.93 -19.92 5.64
CA GLY A 414 -6.68 -20.56 6.72
C GLY A 414 -8.19 -20.27 6.70
N GLY A 415 -8.74 -19.79 5.58
CA GLY A 415 -10.15 -19.41 5.47
C GLY A 415 -10.49 -18.10 6.19
N ILE A 416 -9.48 -17.33 6.61
CA ILE A 416 -9.67 -16.05 7.29
C ILE A 416 -10.38 -15.10 6.32
N ARG A 417 -11.49 -14.52 6.77
CA ARG A 417 -12.28 -13.56 6.02
C ARG A 417 -12.20 -12.18 6.65
N VAL A 418 -11.93 -11.18 5.83
CA VAL A 418 -11.91 -9.76 6.21
C VAL A 418 -12.85 -9.00 5.28
N ALA A 419 -13.86 -8.36 5.84
CA ALA A 419 -14.84 -7.58 5.09
C ALA A 419 -14.29 -6.22 4.67
N SER A 420 -14.71 -5.73 3.49
CA SER A 420 -14.65 -4.31 3.20
C SER A 420 -15.60 -3.53 4.11
N ILE A 421 -15.29 -2.26 4.35
CA ILE A 421 -16.19 -1.38 5.11
C ILE A 421 -17.50 -1.15 4.35
N SER A 422 -18.65 -1.17 5.02
CA SER A 422 -19.93 -0.88 4.36
C SER A 422 -20.04 0.60 4.00
N HIS A 423 -20.07 0.91 2.71
CA HIS A 423 -20.28 2.27 2.23
C HIS A 423 -21.61 2.85 2.71
N GLU A 424 -22.67 2.04 2.73
CA GLU A 424 -24.00 2.45 3.20
C GLU A 424 -23.98 2.84 4.69
N ASN A 425 -23.35 2.02 5.53
CA ASN A 425 -23.27 2.32 6.97
C ASN A 425 -22.42 3.57 7.23
N VAL A 426 -21.30 3.73 6.52
CA VAL A 426 -20.46 4.94 6.62
C VAL A 426 -21.28 6.18 6.25
N ILE A 427 -22.00 6.16 5.13
CA ILE A 427 -22.87 7.27 4.70
C ILE A 427 -23.94 7.56 5.77
N LYS A 428 -24.61 6.53 6.28
CA LYS A 428 -25.65 6.66 7.31
C LYS A 428 -25.11 7.28 8.59
N ILE A 429 -23.93 6.84 9.05
CA ILE A 429 -23.27 7.37 10.23
C ILE A 429 -22.85 8.84 10.01
N LEU A 430 -22.23 9.16 8.88
CA LEU A 430 -21.85 10.55 8.59
C LEU A 430 -23.07 11.48 8.50
N LYS A 431 -24.19 11.01 7.93
CA LYS A 431 -25.47 11.75 7.96
C LYS A 431 -25.99 11.95 9.37
N LYS A 432 -25.96 10.92 10.24
CA LYS A 432 -26.36 11.01 11.66
C LYS A 432 -25.59 12.13 12.38
N TYR A 433 -24.34 12.37 12.01
CA TYR A 433 -23.48 13.39 12.61
C TYR A 433 -23.42 14.72 11.84
N ASN A 434 -24.21 14.91 10.78
CA ASN A 434 -24.18 16.09 9.90
C ASN A 434 -22.79 16.37 9.30
N ARG A 435 -22.11 15.30 8.86
CA ARG A 435 -20.74 15.31 8.31
C ARG A 435 -20.65 14.69 6.92
N LEU A 436 -21.75 14.69 6.17
CA LEU A 436 -21.74 14.34 4.75
C LEU A 436 -21.98 15.61 3.93
N ASN A 437 -21.28 15.79 2.82
CA ASN A 437 -21.61 16.85 1.88
C ASN A 437 -22.87 16.45 1.12
N ASP A 438 -23.92 17.29 1.15
CA ASP A 438 -25.18 17.07 0.43
C ASP A 438 -25.05 17.17 -1.10
N SER A 439 -23.85 17.36 -1.61
CA SER A 439 -23.57 17.55 -3.03
C SER A 439 -23.40 16.23 -3.78
N THR A 440 -24.51 15.58 -4.11
CA THR A 440 -24.65 14.76 -5.32
C THR A 440 -26.00 15.07 -5.97
N HIS A 441 -26.01 16.05 -6.88
CA HIS A 441 -27.03 16.20 -7.92
C HIS A 441 -26.45 15.79 -9.25
#